data_AF-A0A3N7DD06-F1
#
_entry.id   AF-A0A3N7DD06-F1
#
_cell.length_a   1.000
_cell.length_b   1.000
_cell.length_c   1.000
_cell.angle_alpha   90.00
_cell.angle_beta   90.00
_cell.angle_gamma   90.00
#
_symmetry.space_group_name_H-M   'P 1'
#
loop_
_entity.id
_entity.type
_entity.pdbx_description
1 polymer ?
#
loop_
_entity_poly.entity_id
_entity_poly.type
_entity_poly.pdbx_seq_one_letter_code
_entity_poly.pdbx_strand_id
1 'polypeptide(L)' 'MQSVSTFFKEEEDFLYQRGEKKAKEKMSHAFVKSLILESDLSDDQIGRIVKVEVDFVKERRAELNNK' A
#
# COMPACT_ATOMS: atom_id res chain seq x y z
N MET A 1 -14.27 -8.99 31.75
CA MET A 1 -12.81 -8.90 31.58
C MET A 1 -12.44 -9.78 30.39
N GLN A 2 -12.52 -9.22 29.17
CA GLN A 2 -12.22 -9.97 27.95
C GLN A 2 -10.70 -10.15 27.88
N SER A 3 -10.29 -11.41 27.78
CA SER A 3 -8.93 -11.86 28.05
C SER A 3 -7.97 -11.29 27.00
N VAL A 4 -6.96 -10.57 27.50
CA VAL A 4 -5.80 -10.08 26.76
C VAL A 4 -5.13 -11.21 25.93
N SER A 5 -5.31 -12.46 26.35
CA SER A 5 -4.83 -13.69 25.70
C SER A 5 -5.41 -13.96 24.30
N THR A 6 -6.61 -13.45 23.99
CA THR A 6 -7.23 -13.64 22.65
C THR A 6 -6.62 -12.70 21.61
N PHE A 7 -6.27 -11.47 22.04
CA PHE A 7 -5.64 -10.47 21.18
C PHE A 7 -4.22 -10.87 20.76
N PHE A 8 -3.41 -11.37 21.70
CA PHE A 8 -2.04 -11.80 21.38
C PHE A 8 -2.00 -13.02 20.44
N LYS A 9 -3.05 -13.85 20.43
CA LYS A 9 -3.12 -15.04 19.57
C LYS A 9 -3.51 -14.71 18.12
N GLU A 10 -4.27 -13.63 17.90
CA GLU A 10 -4.59 -13.11 16.56
C GLU A 10 -3.38 -12.38 15.94
N GLU A 11 -2.59 -11.66 16.74
CA GLU A 11 -1.38 -10.96 16.25
C GLU A 11 -0.25 -11.90 15.78
N GLU A 12 -0.15 -13.10 16.36
CA GLU A 12 0.79 -14.15 15.92
C GLU A 12 0.22 -15.08 14.84
N ASP A 13 -1.05 -14.94 14.44
CA ASP A 13 -1.64 -15.76 13.39
C ASP A 13 -1.03 -15.40 12.03
N PHE A 14 -0.37 -16.38 11.41
CA PHE A 14 0.24 -16.24 10.09
C PHE A 14 -0.74 -15.74 9.03
N LEU A 15 -2.02 -16.13 9.10
CA LEU A 15 -3.05 -15.68 8.16
C LEU A 15 -3.42 -14.22 8.41
N TYR A 16 -3.45 -13.78 9.67
CA TYR A 16 -3.70 -12.38 10.04
C TYR A 16 -2.55 -11.48 9.58
N GLN A 17 -1.30 -11.86 9.85
CA GLN A 17 -0.11 -11.13 9.38
C GLN A 17 -0.03 -11.08 7.85
N ARG A 18 -0.42 -12.16 7.17
CA ARG A 18 -0.49 -12.20 5.69
C ARG A 18 -1.63 -11.32 5.16
N GLY A 19 -2.74 -11.26 5.88
CA GLY A 19 -3.86 -10.36 5.60
C GLY A 19 -3.45 -8.89 5.72
N GLU A 20 -2.76 -8.52 6.79
CA GLU A 20 -2.23 -7.17 7.01
C GLU A 20 -1.20 -6.77 5.95
N LYS A 21 -0.27 -7.65 5.59
CA LYS A 21 0.70 -7.36 4.52
C LYS A 21 0.00 -7.10 3.19
N LYS A 22 -0.96 -7.95 2.81
CA LYS A 22 -1.77 -7.75 1.59
C LYS A 22 -2.63 -6.48 1.66
N ALA A 23 -3.17 -6.15 2.83
CA ALA A 23 -3.96 -4.93 3.03
C ALA A 23 -3.08 -3.68 2.92
N LYS A 24 -1.87 -3.69 3.51
CA LYS A 24 -0.87 -2.63 3.39
C LYS A 24 -0.39 -2.46 1.94
N GLU A 25 -0.15 -3.56 1.22
CA GLU A 25 0.19 -3.53 -0.21
C GLU A 25 -0.95 -2.95 -1.05
N LYS A 26 -2.21 -3.37 -0.79
CA LYS A 26 -3.38 -2.85 -1.49
C LYS A 26 -3.65 -1.37 -1.18
N MET A 27 -3.45 -0.95 0.07
CA MET A 27 -3.54 0.46 0.46
C MET A 27 -2.45 1.29 -0.20
N SER A 28 -1.20 0.80 -0.21
CA SER A 28 -0.09 1.46 -0.92
C SER A 28 -0.40 1.63 -2.41
N HIS A 29 -0.98 0.60 -3.03
CA HIS A 29 -1.39 0.65 -4.43
C HIS A 29 -2.50 1.68 -4.71
N ALA A 30 -3.56 1.70 -3.90
CA ALA A 30 -4.64 2.68 -4.03
C ALA A 30 -4.13 4.10 -3.79
N PHE A 31 -3.26 4.28 -2.79
CA PHE A 31 -2.68 5.55 -2.42
C PHE A 31 -1.79 6.12 -3.54
N VAL A 32 -0.93 5.29 -4.15
CA VAL A 32 -0.12 5.69 -5.31
C VAL A 32 -1.01 6.07 -6.49
N LYS A 33 -2.10 5.34 -6.75
CA LYS A 33 -3.05 5.67 -7.83
C LYS A 33 -3.77 7.00 -7.58
N SER A 34 -4.24 7.25 -6.35
CA SER A 34 -4.83 8.53 -5.97
C SER A 34 -3.83 9.68 -6.10
N LEU A 35 -2.57 9.49 -5.69
CA LEU A 35 -1.50 10.47 -5.87
C LEU A 35 -1.24 10.78 -7.34
N ILE A 36 -1.19 9.77 -8.22
CA ILE A 36 -0.99 9.98 -9.66
C ILE A 36 -2.16 10.75 -10.30
N LEU A 37 -3.40 10.56 -9.83
CA LEU A 37 -4.59 11.16 -10.41
C LEU A 37 -4.94 12.54 -9.84
N GLU A 38 -4.75 12.75 -8.54
CA GLU A 38 -5.19 13.97 -7.85
C GLU A 38 -4.06 14.97 -7.62
N SER A 39 -2.80 14.54 -7.71
CA SER A 39 -1.66 15.42 -7.51
C SER A 39 -0.90 15.67 -8.80
N ASP A 40 -0.42 16.90 -8.97
CA ASP A 40 0.45 17.31 -10.09
C ASP A 40 1.92 16.97 -9.81
N LEU A 41 2.16 15.90 -9.05
CA LEU A 41 3.49 15.48 -8.62
C LEU A 41 4.19 14.65 -9.71
N SER A 42 5.50 14.83 -9.80
CA SER A 42 6.37 14.00 -10.62
C SER A 42 6.49 12.58 -10.02
N ASP A 43 6.80 11.60 -10.88
CA ASP A 43 6.95 10.19 -10.47
C ASP A 43 8.03 10.03 -9.38
N ASP A 44 9.10 10.84 -9.45
CA ASP A 44 10.14 10.92 -8.43
C ASP A 44 9.63 11.40 -7.06
N GLN A 45 8.73 12.40 -7.05
CA GLN A 45 8.15 12.91 -5.81
C GLN A 45 7.21 11.90 -5.17
N ILE A 46 6.39 11.22 -5.97
CA ILE A 46 5.50 10.15 -5.50
C ILE A 46 6.33 8.99 -4.93
N GLY A 47 7.40 8.58 -5.63
CA GLY A 47 8.34 7.58 -5.14
C GLY A 47 8.96 7.94 -3.78
N ARG A 48 9.35 9.21 -3.60
CA ARG A 48 9.89 9.70 -2.31
C ARG A 48 8.85 9.73 -1.18
N ILE A 49 7.61 10.15 -1.46
CA ILE A 49 6.54 10.24 -0.45
C ILE A 49 6.15 8.85 0.04
N VAL A 50 5.97 7.92 -0.89
CA VAL A 50 5.52 6.55 -0.59
C VAL A 50 6.72 5.63 -0.25
N LYS A 51 7.95 6.14 -0.40
CA LYS A 51 9.20 5.38 -0.22
C LYS A 51 9.27 4.13 -1.09
N VAL A 52 8.79 4.25 -2.33
CA VAL A 52 8.82 3.20 -3.35
C VAL A 52 9.72 3.61 -4.50
N GLU A 53 10.18 2.64 -5.26
CA GLU A 53 10.99 2.89 -6.45
C GLU A 53 10.19 3.66 -7.51
N VAL A 54 10.85 4.57 -8.20
CA VAL A 54 10.21 5.42 -9.22
C VAL A 54 9.65 4.58 -10.37
N ASP A 55 10.29 3.46 -10.70
CA ASP A 55 9.83 2.56 -11.76
C ASP A 55 8.49 1.90 -11.41
N PHE A 56 8.23 1.59 -10.12
CA PHE A 56 6.91 1.14 -9.68
C PHE A 56 5.83 2.20 -9.95
N VAL A 57 6.14 3.47 -9.71
CA VAL A 57 5.21 4.58 -9.98
C VAL A 57 4.94 4.72 -11.48
N LYS A 58 5.98 4.62 -12.32
CA LYS A 58 5.86 4.66 -13.78
C LYS A 58 4.99 3.51 -14.31
N GLU A 59 5.19 2.29 -13.82
CA GLU A 59 4.33 1.15 -14.16
C GLU A 59 2.87 1.45 -13.82
N ARG A 60 2.59 2.01 -12.64
CA ARG A 60 1.22 2.36 -12.24
C ARG A 60 0.62 3.47 -13.07
N ARG A 61 1.41 4.46 -13.48
CA ARG A 61 0.97 5.53 -14.38
C ARG A 61 0.66 4.97 -15.78
N ALA A 62 1.46 4.03 -16.27
CA ALA A 62 1.20 3.33 -17.54
C ALA A 62 -0.04 2.42 -17.48
N GLU A 63 -0.29 1.73 -16.35
CA GLU A 63 -1.53 0.97 -16.13
C GLU A 63 -2.78 1.88 -16.16
N LEU A 64 -2.68 3.10 -15.62
CA LEU A 64 -3.79 4.06 -15.58
C LEU A 64 -4.09 4.65 -16.97
N ASN A 65 -3.06 4.93 -17.78
CA ASN A 65 -3.22 5.47 -19.13
C ASN A 65 -3.66 4.44 -20.18
N ASN A 66 -3.50 3.14 -19.92
CA ASN A 66 -3.95 2.05 -20.81
C ASN A 66 -5.42 1.64 -20.62
N LYS A 67 -6.20 2.42 -19.86
CA LYS A 67 -7.60 2.16 -19.55
C LYS A 67 -8.50 3.24 -20.14
#